data_AF-A0A2T7BBG1-F1
#
_entry.id   AF-A0A2T7BBG1-F1
#
_cell.length_a   1.000
_cell.length_b   1.000
_cell.length_c   1.000
_cell.angle_alpha   90.00
_cell.angle_beta   90.00
_cell.angle_gamma   90.00
#
_symmetry.space_group_name_H-M   'P 1'
#
loop_
_entity.id
_entity.type
_entity.pdbx_description
1 polymer ?
#
loop_
_entity_poly.entity_id
_entity_poly.type
_entity_poly.pdbx_seq_one_letter_code
_entity_poly.pdbx_strand_id
1 'polypeptide(L)'
;MISVATTAQQKISTGKPAAKAAAVAKTSSTAPLAKKTDLRFRSTWGIYLSDSIPRPEILKNLDQNLVVRDQKNNKYEVVSFEFTYEQKTPYINDSTNKPSTYTEYLGDNFKNTAHLSPLWVNKLKESLQRGDELFFSNIVVKYPPDKYYQVPDLHFVTR
;
A
#
# COMPACT_ATOMS: atom_id res chain seq x y z
N MET A 1 9.78 -63.87 45.03
CA MET A 1 11.01 -63.29 45.60
C MET A 1 10.66 -61.90 46.15
N ILE A 2 10.74 -61.76 47.48
CA ILE A 2 11.21 -60.62 48.30
C ILE A 2 11.13 -59.23 47.61
N SER A 3 10.19 -58.35 48.01
CA SER A 3 10.35 -57.14 48.87
C SER A 3 11.33 -56.08 48.27
N VAL A 4 11.14 -54.75 48.35
CA VAL A 4 10.69 -53.91 49.47
C VAL A 4 10.43 -52.44 49.00
N ALA A 5 9.56 -51.73 49.74
CA ALA A 5 9.71 -50.34 50.25
C ALA A 5 9.53 -49.13 49.28
N THR A 6 8.99 -47.94 49.66
CA THR A 6 8.40 -47.41 50.91
C THR A 6 7.88 -45.96 50.64
N THR A 7 6.69 -45.63 51.18
CA THR A 7 6.20 -44.38 51.83
C THR A 7 6.43 -43.00 51.14
N ALA A 8 5.39 -42.30 50.65
CA ALA A 8 4.34 -41.48 51.31
C ALA A 8 4.82 -40.14 51.90
N GLN A 9 4.07 -39.04 51.67
CA GLN A 9 3.28 -38.33 52.70
C GLN A 9 2.60 -37.05 52.14
N GLN A 10 1.29 -36.94 52.32
CA GLN A 10 0.49 -35.69 52.32
C GLN A 10 0.37 -35.14 53.76
N LYS A 11 0.25 -33.82 53.94
CA LYS A 11 -0.87 -33.10 54.61
C LYS A 11 -0.55 -31.60 54.83
N ILE A 12 -1.37 -30.66 54.32
CA ILE A 12 -2.48 -29.87 54.93
C ILE A 12 -2.06 -28.78 55.96
N SER A 13 -2.51 -27.54 55.77
CA SER A 13 -3.15 -26.62 56.77
C SER A 13 -3.47 -25.24 56.14
N THR A 14 -4.75 -24.87 55.92
CA THR A 14 -5.70 -24.07 56.75
C THR A 14 -5.51 -22.54 56.78
N GLY A 15 -6.60 -21.77 56.50
CA GLY A 15 -6.86 -20.47 57.13
C GLY A 15 -7.41 -19.33 56.24
N LYS A 16 -8.61 -18.81 56.58
CA LYS A 16 -9.22 -17.53 56.14
C LYS A 16 -9.63 -16.77 57.42
N PRO A 17 -9.44 -15.43 57.57
CA PRO A 17 -10.53 -14.43 57.43
C PRO A 17 -10.07 -13.02 56.97
N ALA A 18 -10.95 -12.00 57.09
CA ALA A 18 -11.08 -10.81 56.25
C ALA A 18 -10.49 -9.47 56.76
N ALA A 19 -10.38 -8.51 55.82
CA ALA A 19 -10.53 -7.03 55.88
C ALA A 19 -9.41 -6.06 56.40
N LYS A 20 -9.15 -5.03 55.56
CA LYS A 20 -9.00 -3.56 55.83
C LYS A 20 -7.63 -2.86 55.53
N ALA A 21 -7.66 -2.03 54.46
CA ALA A 21 -6.99 -0.74 54.15
C ALA A 21 -5.51 -0.42 54.51
N ALA A 22 -4.70 -0.03 53.50
CA ALA A 22 -4.18 1.34 53.27
C ALA A 22 -2.77 1.41 52.60
N ALA A 23 -2.73 2.13 51.46
CA ALA A 23 -1.66 2.99 50.91
C ALA A 23 -0.22 2.48 50.69
N VAL A 24 0.20 2.39 49.41
CA VAL A 24 1.30 3.20 48.85
C VAL A 24 0.97 3.54 47.39
N ALA A 25 0.69 4.81 47.13
CA ALA A 25 0.53 5.36 45.80
C ALA A 25 1.89 5.35 45.07
N LYS A 26 1.97 4.68 43.92
CA LYS A 26 2.95 4.99 42.87
C LYS A 26 2.21 5.68 41.74
N THR A 27 2.25 7.00 41.77
CA THR A 27 1.90 7.87 40.66
C THR A 27 2.79 7.54 39.46
N SER A 28 2.27 6.78 38.51
CA SER A 28 2.83 6.70 37.17
C SER A 28 2.40 7.95 36.42
N SER A 29 3.22 8.99 36.53
CA SER A 29 3.22 10.14 35.64
C SER A 29 3.50 9.65 34.21
N THR A 30 2.44 9.30 33.49
CA THR A 30 2.48 9.13 32.04
C THR A 30 2.56 10.52 31.45
N ALA A 31 3.78 10.95 31.13
CA ALA A 31 4.01 12.06 30.22
C ALA A 31 3.13 11.85 28.98
N PRO A 32 2.46 12.90 28.45
CA PRO A 32 1.64 12.76 27.26
C PRO A 32 2.56 12.32 26.12
N LEU A 33 2.37 11.08 25.63
CA LEU A 33 2.99 10.63 24.40
C LEU A 33 2.61 11.64 23.32
N ALA A 34 3.60 12.38 22.84
CA ALA A 34 3.46 13.25 21.69
C ALA A 34 2.78 12.43 20.59
N LYS A 35 1.59 12.87 20.16
CA LYS A 35 0.86 12.27 19.05
C LYS A 35 1.80 12.27 17.85
N LYS A 36 2.36 11.11 17.51
CA LYS A 36 3.04 10.89 16.23
C LYS A 36 1.96 11.15 15.19
N THR A 37 1.95 12.35 14.62
CA THR A 37 1.08 12.68 13.50
C THR A 37 1.39 11.65 12.42
N ASP A 38 0.44 10.74 12.21
CA ASP A 38 0.46 9.77 11.14
C ASP A 38 0.55 10.55 9.83
N LEU A 39 1.77 10.69 9.27
CA LEU A 39 1.97 11.39 8.02
C LEU A 39 1.28 10.57 6.93
N ARG A 40 0.13 11.06 6.47
CA ARG A 40 -0.61 10.43 5.38
C ARG A 40 -0.34 11.18 4.09
N PHE A 41 0.16 10.44 3.12
CA PHE A 41 0.32 10.92 1.74
C PHE A 41 -0.87 10.49 0.89
N ARG A 42 -1.16 11.30 -0.12
CA ARG A 42 -2.13 11.05 -1.19
C ARG A 42 -1.39 11.17 -2.51
N SER A 43 -1.34 10.10 -3.27
CA SER A 43 -0.83 10.11 -4.64
C SER A 43 -1.97 10.49 -5.59
N THR A 44 -1.64 11.22 -6.64
CA THR A 44 -2.56 11.61 -7.71
C THR A 44 -1.81 11.65 -9.04
N TRP A 45 -2.52 11.34 -10.13
CA TRP A 45 -2.01 11.54 -11.49
C TRP A 45 -2.87 12.61 -12.16
N GLY A 46 -2.29 13.80 -12.36
CA GLY A 46 -3.05 14.99 -12.71
C GLY A 46 -4.07 15.35 -11.60
N ILE A 47 -5.36 15.20 -11.91
CA ILE A 47 -6.48 15.41 -10.96
C ILE A 47 -7.07 14.12 -10.43
N TYR A 48 -6.64 12.97 -10.96
CA TYR A 48 -7.28 11.69 -10.70
C TYR A 48 -6.58 10.93 -9.56
N LEU A 49 -7.41 10.32 -8.71
CA LEU A 49 -7.00 9.26 -7.78
C LEU A 49 -7.24 7.90 -8.45
N SER A 50 -6.82 6.81 -7.80
CA SER A 50 -7.10 5.45 -8.26
C SER A 50 -8.59 5.24 -8.54
N ASP A 51 -8.98 5.23 -9.81
CA ASP A 51 -10.37 5.19 -10.26
C ASP A 51 -10.46 4.68 -11.71
N SER A 52 -11.68 4.40 -12.17
CA SER A 52 -11.96 4.05 -13.56
C SER A 52 -12.14 5.29 -14.44
N ILE A 53 -11.19 5.49 -15.35
CA ILE A 53 -11.09 6.70 -16.17
C ILE A 53 -11.41 6.35 -17.64
N PRO A 54 -12.20 7.18 -18.35
CA PRO A 54 -12.38 7.03 -19.79
C PRO A 54 -11.07 7.13 -20.55
N ARG A 55 -10.90 6.31 -21.59
CA ARG A 55 -9.69 6.34 -22.45
C ARG A 55 -9.25 7.77 -22.85
N PRO A 56 -10.12 8.69 -23.31
CA PRO A 56 -9.69 10.04 -23.71
C PRO A 56 -9.07 10.85 -22.56
N GLU A 57 -9.55 10.66 -21.33
CA GLU A 57 -9.00 11.35 -20.16
C GLU A 57 -7.64 10.77 -19.77
N ILE A 58 -7.46 9.45 -19.87
CA ILE A 58 -6.12 8.84 -19.68
C ILE A 58 -5.13 9.42 -20.70
N LEU A 59 -5.52 9.48 -21.98
CA LEU A 59 -4.65 10.00 -23.04
C LEU A 59 -4.21 11.45 -22.81
N LYS A 60 -5.07 12.29 -22.22
CA LYS A 60 -4.72 13.67 -21.81
C LYS A 60 -3.77 13.72 -20.62
N ASN A 61 -3.84 12.73 -19.72
CA ASN A 61 -2.99 12.68 -18.52
C ASN A 61 -1.64 11.99 -18.77
N LEU A 62 -1.42 11.34 -19.92
CA LEU A 62 -0.14 10.71 -20.26
C LEU A 62 1.06 11.67 -20.14
N ASP A 63 0.85 12.93 -20.49
CA ASP A 63 1.87 13.98 -20.45
C ASP A 63 1.96 14.69 -19.07
N GLN A 64 1.13 14.28 -18.09
CA GLN A 64 1.09 14.87 -16.74
C GLN A 64 1.98 14.13 -15.75
N ASN A 65 2.48 14.88 -14.78
CA ASN A 65 3.30 14.35 -13.71
C ASN A 65 2.45 13.69 -12.62
N LEU A 66 3.00 12.65 -11.99
CA LEU A 66 2.56 12.16 -10.70
C LEU A 66 2.81 13.24 -9.64
N VAL A 67 1.78 13.52 -8.85
CA VAL A 67 1.83 14.51 -7.78
C VAL A 67 1.42 13.84 -6.49
N VAL A 68 2.23 14.05 -5.45
CA VAL A 68 1.96 13.54 -4.11
C VAL A 68 1.74 14.71 -3.16
N ARG A 69 0.72 14.59 -2.31
CA ARG A 69 0.35 15.61 -1.34
C ARG A 69 0.22 15.03 0.06
N ASP A 70 0.55 15.81 1.09
CA ASP A 70 0.23 15.46 2.47
C ASP A 70 -1.17 15.93 2.89
N GLN A 71 -1.54 15.69 4.14
CA GLN A 71 -2.78 16.17 4.75
C GLN A 71 -2.91 17.69 4.79
N LYS A 72 -1.80 18.42 4.74
CA LYS A 72 -1.74 19.88 4.72
C LYS A 72 -1.74 20.43 3.28
N ASN A 73 -1.92 19.56 2.29
CA ASN A 73 -1.91 19.88 0.86
C ASN A 73 -0.55 20.42 0.35
N ASN A 74 0.54 20.16 1.07
CA ASN A 74 1.90 20.39 0.61
C ASN A 74 2.22 19.40 -0.50
N LYS A 75 2.81 19.90 -1.59
CA LYS A 75 3.22 19.07 -2.73
C LYS A 75 4.63 18.54 -2.51
N TYR A 76 4.83 17.27 -2.84
CA TYR A 76 6.13 16.60 -2.81
C TYR A 76 6.51 16.12 -4.19
N GLU A 77 7.80 16.18 -4.49
CA GLU A 77 8.37 15.68 -5.73
C GLU A 77 8.52 14.16 -5.66
N VAL A 78 8.07 13.49 -6.73
CA VAL A 78 8.26 12.04 -6.90
C VAL A 78 9.67 11.80 -7.43
N VAL A 79 10.40 10.95 -6.72
CA VAL A 79 11.78 10.58 -7.05
C VAL A 79 11.81 9.32 -7.88
N SER A 80 10.97 8.34 -7.57
CA SER A 80 10.88 7.10 -8.32
C SER A 80 9.51 6.47 -8.23
N PHE A 81 9.16 5.68 -9.22
CA PHE A 81 7.98 4.84 -9.22
C PHE A 81 8.19 3.69 -10.20
N GLU A 82 7.41 2.63 -10.01
CA GLU A 82 7.31 1.51 -10.95
C GLU A 82 6.00 1.64 -11.69
N PHE A 83 6.04 1.45 -13.01
CA PHE A 83 4.86 1.49 -13.84
C PHE A 83 4.59 0.10 -14.41
N THR A 84 3.35 -0.35 -14.33
CA THR A 84 2.89 -1.58 -14.98
C THR A 84 1.63 -1.28 -15.78
N TYR A 85 1.63 -1.71 -17.04
CA TYR A 85 0.52 -1.66 -17.96
C TYR A 85 0.04 -3.09 -18.21
N GLU A 86 -1.20 -3.35 -17.83
CA GLU A 86 -1.89 -4.60 -18.09
C GLU A 86 -2.77 -4.41 -19.33
N GLN A 87 -2.34 -5.00 -20.44
CA GLN A 87 -3.03 -4.96 -21.71
C GLN A 87 -3.95 -6.16 -21.85
N LYS A 88 -5.25 -5.91 -22.03
CA LYS A 88 -6.27 -6.96 -22.18
C LYS A 88 -6.78 -6.99 -23.61
N THR A 89 -6.30 -7.95 -24.38
CA THR A 89 -6.70 -8.12 -25.78
C THR A 89 -7.79 -9.18 -25.90
N PRO A 90 -9.00 -8.83 -26.36
CA PRO A 90 -10.04 -9.81 -26.64
C PRO A 90 -9.69 -10.60 -27.91
N TYR A 91 -9.88 -11.92 -27.88
CA TYR A 91 -9.71 -12.79 -29.03
C TYR A 91 -10.80 -13.86 -29.06
N ILE A 92 -11.09 -14.40 -30.24
CA ILE A 92 -11.96 -15.58 -30.36
C ILE A 92 -11.07 -16.81 -30.37
N ASN A 93 -11.34 -17.74 -29.46
CA ASN A 93 -10.59 -19.00 -29.41
C ASN A 93 -11.17 -19.97 -30.45
N ASP A 94 -10.44 -20.24 -31.52
CA ASP A 94 -10.89 -21.11 -32.63
C ASP A 94 -11.28 -22.52 -32.18
N SER A 95 -10.64 -23.07 -31.15
CA SER A 95 -10.93 -24.40 -30.62
C SER A 95 -12.23 -24.47 -29.83
N THR A 96 -12.69 -23.35 -29.26
CA THR A 96 -13.89 -23.31 -28.41
C THR A 96 -15.02 -22.43 -28.98
N ASN A 97 -14.75 -21.67 -30.04
CA ASN A 97 -15.63 -20.66 -30.64
C ASN A 97 -16.21 -19.67 -29.61
N LYS A 98 -15.46 -19.42 -28.54
CA LYS A 98 -15.86 -18.51 -27.45
C LYS A 98 -14.94 -17.28 -27.40
N PRO A 99 -15.47 -16.11 -27.02
CA PRO A 99 -14.65 -14.95 -26.72
C PRO A 99 -13.84 -15.22 -25.44
N SER A 100 -12.54 -14.98 -25.55
CA SER A 100 -11.57 -15.06 -24.47
C SER A 100 -10.73 -13.78 -24.44
N THR A 101 -10.03 -13.55 -23.33
CA THR A 101 -9.14 -12.39 -23.19
C THR A 101 -7.72 -12.88 -22.93
N TYR A 102 -6.77 -12.32 -23.66
CA TYR A 102 -5.35 -12.48 -23.42
C TYR A 102 -4.84 -11.26 -22.66
N THR A 103 -4.16 -11.50 -21.53
CA THR A 103 -3.58 -10.43 -20.71
C THR A 103 -2.07 -10.43 -20.84
N GLU A 104 -1.50 -9.28 -21.17
CA GLU A 104 -0.06 -9.06 -21.21
C GLU A 104 0.33 -8.00 -20.17
N TYR A 105 1.42 -8.25 -19.43
CA TYR A 105 1.95 -7.32 -18.44
C TYR A 105 3.24 -6.72 -18.96
N LEU A 106 3.25 -5.40 -19.08
CA LEU A 106 4.37 -4.61 -19.56
C LEU A 106 4.74 -3.64 -18.45
N GLY A 107 5.99 -3.55 -18.05
CA GLY A 107 6.38 -2.65 -16.96
C GLY A 107 7.76 -2.06 -17.13
N ASP A 108 7.99 -0.95 -16.44
CA ASP A 108 9.28 -0.25 -16.43
C ASP A 108 9.46 0.52 -15.11
N ASN A 109 10.73 0.82 -14.79
CA ASN A 109 11.13 1.47 -13.56
C ASN A 109 11.59 2.89 -13.84
N PHE A 110 10.94 3.86 -13.22
CA PHE A 110 11.23 5.27 -13.39
C PHE A 110 12.01 5.79 -12.19
N LYS A 111 13.18 6.38 -12.46
CA LYS A 111 14.06 6.97 -11.43
C LYS A 111 14.38 8.42 -11.79
N ASN A 112 14.44 9.27 -10.77
CA ASN A 112 14.62 10.71 -10.86
C ASN A 112 13.63 11.40 -11.81
N THR A 113 12.40 10.88 -11.87
CA THR A 113 11.34 11.46 -12.69
C THR A 113 9.97 11.19 -12.09
N ALA A 114 9.05 12.10 -12.38
CA ALA A 114 7.65 12.05 -11.96
C ALA A 114 6.69 11.81 -13.15
N HIS A 115 7.20 11.63 -14.37
CA HIS A 115 6.39 11.39 -15.56
C HIS A 115 6.76 10.09 -16.27
N LEU A 116 5.88 9.62 -17.15
CA LEU A 116 6.16 8.53 -18.06
C LEU A 116 7.16 8.99 -19.14
N SER A 117 7.96 8.06 -19.65
CA SER A 117 8.89 8.36 -20.74
C SER A 117 8.12 8.58 -22.05
N PRO A 118 8.68 9.33 -23.01
CA PRO A 118 8.04 9.53 -24.31
C PRO A 118 7.69 8.22 -25.03
N LEU A 119 8.52 7.17 -24.84
CA LEU A 119 8.26 5.83 -25.39
C LEU A 119 6.96 5.25 -24.82
N TRP A 120 6.77 5.31 -23.51
CA TRP A 120 5.55 4.84 -22.86
C TRP A 120 4.33 5.67 -23.24
N VAL A 121 4.48 7.00 -23.31
CA VAL A 121 3.42 7.89 -23.78
C VAL A 121 2.96 7.52 -25.19
N ASN A 122 3.89 7.30 -26.12
CA ASN A 122 3.56 6.91 -27.49
C ASN A 122 2.94 5.52 -27.56
N LYS A 123 3.51 4.55 -26.83
CA LYS A 123 2.96 3.19 -26.75
C LYS A 123 1.51 3.21 -26.27
N LEU A 124 1.22 3.90 -25.18
CA LEU A 124 -0.15 3.99 -24.63
C LEU A 124 -1.09 4.77 -25.56
N LYS A 125 -0.61 5.78 -26.30
CA LYS A 125 -1.43 6.47 -27.31
C LYS A 125 -1.91 5.50 -28.41
N GLU A 126 -1.07 4.53 -28.79
CA GLU A 126 -1.37 3.56 -29.83
C GLU A 126 -2.11 2.31 -29.33
N SER A 127 -1.70 1.75 -28.18
CA SER A 127 -2.14 0.43 -27.72
C SER A 127 -3.28 0.46 -26.71
N LEU A 128 -3.53 1.58 -26.03
CA LEU A 128 -4.48 1.61 -24.90
C LEU A 128 -5.90 1.31 -25.36
N GLN A 129 -6.47 0.23 -24.82
CA GLN A 129 -7.82 -0.24 -25.08
C GLN A 129 -8.72 -0.14 -23.84
N ARG A 130 -10.03 -0.30 -24.04
CA ARG A 130 -11.00 -0.39 -22.94
C ARG A 130 -10.74 -1.69 -22.17
N GLY A 131 -10.71 -1.59 -20.85
CA GLY A 131 -10.47 -2.72 -19.94
C GLY A 131 -9.02 -2.86 -19.50
N ASP A 132 -8.10 -2.16 -20.17
CA ASP A 132 -6.69 -2.13 -19.79
C ASP A 132 -6.50 -1.42 -18.45
N GLU A 133 -5.47 -1.83 -17.72
CA GLU A 133 -5.18 -1.30 -16.39
C GLU A 133 -3.77 -0.70 -16.32
N LEU A 134 -3.65 0.39 -15.57
CA LEU A 134 -2.42 1.13 -15.37
C LEU A 134 -2.13 1.17 -13.88
N PHE A 135 -0.96 0.68 -13.49
CA PHE A 135 -0.50 0.64 -12.11
C PHE A 135 0.73 1.51 -11.96
N PHE A 136 0.70 2.38 -10.96
CA PHE A 136 1.85 3.12 -10.47
C PHE A 136 2.13 2.65 -9.05
N SER A 137 3.15 1.82 -8.91
CA SER A 137 3.50 1.15 -7.67
C SER A 137 4.84 1.66 -7.14
N ASN A 138 5.11 1.39 -5.86
CA ASN A 138 6.41 1.71 -5.26
C ASN A 138 6.80 3.19 -5.47
N ILE A 139 5.81 4.09 -5.37
CA ILE A 139 6.02 5.52 -5.54
C ILE A 139 6.79 6.04 -4.33
N VAL A 140 7.93 6.68 -4.58
CA VAL A 140 8.81 7.25 -3.54
C VAL A 140 8.92 8.76 -3.74
N VAL A 141 8.76 9.50 -2.65
CA VAL A 141 8.89 10.97 -2.65
C VAL A 141 10.02 11.44 -1.76
N LYS A 142 10.61 12.60 -2.12
CA LYS A 142 11.58 13.30 -1.26
C LYS A 142 10.85 14.21 -0.29
N TYR A 143 11.03 13.95 1.01
CA TYR A 143 10.54 14.76 2.10
C TYR A 143 11.70 15.54 2.74
N PRO A 144 11.65 16.88 2.81
CA PRO A 144 12.73 17.68 3.36
C PRO A 144 13.04 17.36 4.84
N PRO A 145 14.31 17.42 5.28
CA PRO A 145 15.48 17.83 4.50
C PRO A 145 16.18 16.71 3.70
N ASP A 146 15.94 15.42 3.95
CA ASP A 146 16.54 14.30 3.17
C ASP A 146 15.92 12.91 3.50
N LYS A 147 14.61 12.87 3.78
CA LYS A 147 13.91 11.60 4.04
C LYS A 147 13.16 11.15 2.80
N TYR A 148 13.13 9.85 2.56
CA TYR A 148 12.33 9.24 1.51
C TYR A 148 11.15 8.51 2.12
N TYR A 149 9.98 8.70 1.56
CA TYR A 149 8.78 8.00 1.97
C TYR A 149 8.17 7.29 0.78
N GLN A 150 7.80 6.03 1.00
CA GLN A 150 6.90 5.33 0.11
C GLN A 150 5.48 5.82 0.36
N VAL A 151 4.75 6.04 -0.73
CA VAL A 151 3.39 6.60 -0.70
C VAL A 151 2.41 5.62 -1.33
N PRO A 152 1.10 5.83 -1.18
CA PRO A 152 0.11 4.91 -1.73
C PRO A 152 0.23 4.76 -3.24
N ASP A 153 0.07 3.52 -3.71
CA ASP A 153 0.06 3.18 -5.13
C ASP A 153 -1.18 3.76 -5.83
N LEU A 154 -1.09 3.94 -7.15
CA LEU A 154 -2.20 4.33 -7.99
C LEU A 154 -2.58 3.21 -8.94
N HIS A 155 -3.88 3.04 -9.14
CA HIS A 155 -4.44 2.05 -10.05
C HIS A 155 -5.56 2.67 -10.85
N PHE A 156 -5.48 2.56 -12.17
CA PHE A 156 -6.48 3.09 -13.08
C PHE A 156 -6.99 2.01 -14.02
N VAL A 157 -8.31 1.93 -14.15
CA VAL A 157 -8.98 1.01 -15.08
C VAL A 157 -9.57 1.80 -16.23
N THR A 158 -9.19 1.47 -17.45
CA THR A 158 -9.66 2.14 -18.65
C THR A 158 -11.08 1.69 -18.99
N ARG A 159 -12.02 2.63 -19.15
CA ARG A 159 -13.42 2.34 -19.56
C ARG A 159 -13.83 3.03 -20.86
#